data_AF-A0A7D8V3S7-F1
#
_entry.id   AF-A0A7D8V3S7-F1
#
_cell.length_a   1.000
_cell.length_b   1.000
_cell.length_c   1.000
_cell.angle_alpha   90.00
_cell.angle_beta   90.00
_cell.angle_gamma   90.00
#
_symmetry.space_group_name_H-M   'P 1'
#
loop_
_entity.id
_entity.type
_entity.pdbx_description
1 polymer ?
#
loop_
_entity_poly.entity_id
_entity_poly.type
_entity_poly.pdbx_seq_one_letter_code
_entity_poly.pdbx_strand_id
1 'polypeptide(L)'
;MSVQVNRTLGAPAANETTEQRLEREFKALAAGRSVVSYGEPYLSFDASNEPALNDELVANPKAHGSSVHVNPARPAGAGEKSPSYGPLYRGRDDNPLSAPIWDFHIYYKPNNLDEKEYARKLHSAIRREFPELHVKRFWESAIGPHPTPMFEVNVFNTEELGALFSYFVENRGPLS
;
A
#
# COMPACT_ATOMS: atom_id res chain seq x y z
N MET A 1 0.63 1.66 -8.27
CA MET A 1 0.13 1.47 -6.89
C MET A 1 -0.03 2.84 -6.24
N SER A 2 -1.26 3.28 -5.97
CA SER A 2 -1.53 4.58 -5.32
C SER A 2 -2.24 4.30 -4.00
N VAL A 3 -1.55 4.49 -2.88
CA VAL A 3 -2.19 4.47 -1.56
C VAL A 3 -2.82 5.85 -1.35
N GLN A 4 -4.15 5.92 -1.38
CA GLN A 4 -4.86 7.14 -1.01
C GLN A 4 -4.78 7.31 0.51
N VAL A 5 -3.85 8.16 0.97
CA VAL A 5 -3.84 8.66 2.34
C VAL A 5 -4.94 9.71 2.44
N ASN A 6 -5.92 9.49 3.32
CA ASN A 6 -6.94 10.49 3.64
C ASN A 6 -6.24 11.78 4.11
N ARG A 7 -6.26 12.81 3.26
CA ARG A 7 -5.69 14.13 3.56
C ARG A 7 -6.72 14.95 4.31
N THR A 8 -6.55 15.08 5.61
CA THR A 8 -7.26 16.09 6.39
C THR A 8 -6.37 17.33 6.48
N LEU A 9 -6.90 18.47 6.05
CA LEU A 9 -6.36 19.77 6.47
C LEU A 9 -6.39 19.78 8.01
N GLY A 10 -5.33 20.31 8.64
CA GLY A 10 -5.23 20.36 10.10
C GLY A 10 -6.53 20.91 10.70
N ALA A 11 -7.21 20.10 11.50
CA ALA A 11 -8.45 20.52 12.13
C ALA A 11 -8.17 21.79 12.98
N PRO A 12 -9.04 22.81 12.92
CA PRO A 12 -8.84 24.00 13.73
C PRO A 12 -8.82 23.63 15.22
N ALA A 13 -7.91 24.23 15.99
CA ALA A 13 -7.97 24.12 17.43
C ALA A 13 -9.28 24.74 17.93
N ALA A 14 -9.87 24.16 18.98
CA ALA A 14 -11.06 24.72 19.60
C ALA A 14 -10.73 26.14 20.08
N ASN A 15 -11.28 27.16 19.39
CA ASN A 15 -11.14 28.62 19.62
C ASN A 15 -10.02 29.38 18.85
N GLU A 16 -9.46 28.82 17.78
CA GLU A 16 -8.53 29.58 16.93
C GLU A 16 -9.26 30.50 15.92
N THR A 17 -8.84 31.77 15.83
CA THR A 17 -9.38 32.69 14.81
C THR A 17 -8.80 32.40 13.43
N THR A 18 -9.51 32.79 12.37
CA THR A 18 -9.03 32.61 10.99
C THR A 18 -7.65 33.24 10.74
N GLU A 19 -7.40 34.41 11.32
CA GLU A 19 -6.13 35.13 11.19
C GLU A 19 -4.99 34.39 11.89
N GLN A 20 -5.23 33.87 13.09
CA GLN A 20 -4.26 33.03 13.82
C GLN A 20 -3.91 31.75 13.07
N ARG A 21 -4.92 31.10 12.45
CA ARG A 21 -4.70 29.91 11.62
C ARG A 21 -3.83 30.23 10.41
N LEU A 22 -4.14 31.30 9.68
CA LEU A 22 -3.40 31.72 8.49
C LEU A 22 -1.96 32.11 8.84
N GLU A 23 -1.73 32.82 9.95
CA GLU A 23 -0.39 33.14 10.41
C GLU A 23 0.43 31.88 10.77
N ARG A 24 -0.20 30.89 11.42
CA ARG A 24 0.45 29.62 11.75
C ARG A 24 0.78 28.82 10.48
N GLU A 25 -0.15 28.72 9.55
CA GLU A 25 0.05 28.06 8.25
C GLU A 25 1.15 28.74 7.45
N PHE A 26 1.16 30.07 7.38
CA PHE A 26 2.19 30.83 6.69
C PHE A 26 3.57 30.63 7.32
N LYS A 27 3.68 30.66 8.66
CA LYS A 27 4.94 30.36 9.36
C LYS A 27 5.40 28.92 9.13
N ALA A 28 4.49 27.95 9.10
CA ALA A 28 4.82 26.56 8.79
C ALA A 28 5.37 26.41 7.37
N LEU A 29 4.69 26.99 6.38
CA LEU A 29 5.12 26.97 4.98
C LEU A 29 6.46 27.70 4.79
N ALA A 30 6.65 28.85 5.43
CA ALA A 30 7.92 29.59 5.41
C ALA A 30 9.08 28.79 6.03
N ALA A 31 8.79 27.90 6.99
CA ALA A 31 9.73 26.95 7.57
C ALA A 31 9.86 25.63 6.77
N GLY A 32 9.27 25.55 5.57
CA GLY A 32 9.30 24.36 4.71
C GLY A 32 8.47 23.18 5.25
N ARG A 33 7.61 23.40 6.24
CA ARG A 33 6.75 22.35 6.83
C ARG A 33 5.41 22.29 6.10
N SER A 34 4.91 21.07 5.93
CA SER A 34 3.56 20.84 5.40
C SER A 34 2.50 21.32 6.40
N VAL A 35 1.46 21.96 5.88
CA VAL A 35 0.24 22.30 6.65
C VAL A 35 -0.76 21.13 6.71
N VAL A 36 -0.45 20.03 5.99
CA VAL A 36 -1.20 18.79 6.03
C VAL A 36 -0.64 17.91 7.15
N SER A 37 -1.52 17.44 8.04
CA SER A 37 -1.16 16.41 9.00
C SER A 37 -1.21 15.04 8.33
N TYR A 38 -0.12 14.27 8.43
CA TYR A 38 -0.03 12.92 7.87
C TYR A 38 -0.41 11.83 8.87
N GLY A 39 -0.71 12.20 10.13
CA GLY A 39 -0.85 11.26 11.24
C GLY A 39 0.47 10.59 11.62
N GLU A 40 0.41 9.67 12.57
CA GLU A 40 1.55 8.87 12.99
C GLU A 40 1.58 7.52 12.24
N PRO A 41 2.77 7.02 11.85
CA PRO A 41 2.92 5.66 11.33
C PRO A 41 2.41 4.62 12.32
N TYR A 42 1.84 3.52 11.79
CA TYR A 42 1.35 2.44 12.63
C TYR A 42 2.50 1.61 13.22
N LEU A 43 2.43 1.38 14.52
CA LEU A 43 3.17 0.35 15.23
C LEU A 43 2.18 -0.54 15.98
N SER A 44 2.45 -1.85 15.98
CA SER A 44 1.62 -2.82 16.70
C SER A 44 1.94 -2.91 18.19
N PHE A 45 2.79 -2.02 18.70
CA PHE A 45 3.24 -1.93 20.08
C PHE A 45 3.50 -0.46 20.42
N ASP A 46 3.52 -0.13 21.71
CA ASP A 46 3.83 1.21 22.18
C ASP A 46 5.35 1.45 22.12
N ALA A 47 5.78 2.32 21.20
CA ALA A 47 7.19 2.68 21.04
C ALA A 47 7.60 3.91 21.85
N SER A 48 6.70 4.53 22.61
CA SER A 48 7.01 5.77 23.37
C SER A 48 8.08 5.56 24.45
N ASN A 49 8.24 4.32 24.92
CA ASN A 49 9.21 3.92 25.93
C ASN A 49 10.41 3.15 25.34
N GLU A 50 10.48 2.98 24.01
CA GLU A 50 11.58 2.27 23.38
C GLU A 50 12.82 3.16 23.26
N PRO A 51 14.04 2.59 23.37
CA PRO A 51 15.27 3.36 23.17
C PRO A 51 15.32 4.00 21.78
N ALA A 52 15.95 5.17 21.70
CA ALA A 52 16.22 5.80 20.41
C ALA A 52 17.04 4.85 19.51
N LEU A 53 16.62 4.74 18.25
CA LEU A 53 17.37 3.98 17.25
C LEU A 53 18.70 4.68 16.96
N ASN A 54 19.73 3.89 16.68
CA ASN A 54 20.99 4.41 16.16
C ASN A 54 20.99 4.32 14.62
N ASP A 55 21.81 5.15 13.99
CA ASP A 55 21.99 5.16 12.53
C ASP A 55 23.21 4.33 12.11
N GLU A 56 23.69 3.40 12.94
CA GLU A 56 24.85 2.57 12.61
C GLU A 56 24.54 1.69 11.40
N LEU A 57 25.50 1.64 10.47
CA LEU A 57 25.41 0.85 9.24
C LEU A 57 26.40 -0.31 9.28
N VAL A 58 25.93 -1.50 8.93
CA VAL A 58 26.75 -2.70 8.74
C VAL A 58 26.68 -3.17 7.30
N ALA A 59 27.68 -3.94 6.86
CA ALA A 59 27.64 -4.57 5.55
C ALA A 59 26.38 -5.45 5.43
N ASN A 60 25.68 -5.37 4.31
CA ASN A 60 24.45 -6.14 4.11
C ASN A 60 24.75 -7.65 4.18
N PRO A 61 24.16 -8.39 5.14
CA PRO A 61 24.43 -9.81 5.31
C PRO A 61 23.96 -10.66 4.12
N LYS A 62 23.10 -10.13 3.25
CA LYS A 62 22.66 -10.75 2.01
C LYS A 62 23.56 -10.46 0.80
N ALA A 63 24.72 -9.83 1.02
CA ALA A 63 25.75 -9.58 0.01
C ALA A 63 25.30 -8.78 -1.24
N HIS A 64 24.28 -7.93 -1.13
CA HIS A 64 23.80 -7.09 -2.23
C HIS A 64 24.63 -5.81 -2.49
N GLY A 65 25.87 -5.73 -1.98
CA GLY A 65 26.76 -4.56 -2.18
C GLY A 65 26.32 -3.27 -1.49
N SER A 66 25.32 -3.34 -0.61
CA SER A 66 24.82 -2.21 0.18
C SER A 66 25.19 -2.34 1.66
N SER A 67 25.07 -1.25 2.42
CA SER A 67 25.07 -1.27 3.88
C SER A 67 23.64 -1.15 4.40
N VAL A 68 23.36 -1.66 5.60
CA VAL A 68 22.02 -1.67 6.24
C VAL A 68 22.11 -1.18 7.67
N HIS A 69 21.03 -0.56 8.17
CA HIS A 69 20.93 -0.17 9.57
C HIS A 69 20.90 -1.39 10.51
N VAL A 70 21.49 -1.25 11.69
CA VAL A 70 21.35 -2.22 12.78
C VAL A 70 20.02 -1.99 13.48
N ASN A 71 18.99 -2.71 13.04
CA ASN A 71 17.67 -2.63 13.67
C ASN A 71 17.63 -3.47 14.95
N PRO A 72 17.02 -2.97 16.05
CA PRO A 72 16.84 -3.75 17.26
C PRO A 72 15.84 -4.90 17.04
N ALA A 73 15.88 -5.90 17.93
CA ALA A 73 14.82 -6.89 18.00
C ALA A 73 13.48 -6.23 18.36
N ARG A 74 12.37 -6.81 17.90
CA ARG A 74 11.05 -6.35 18.33
C ARG A 74 10.89 -6.56 19.85
N PRO A 75 10.19 -5.65 20.56
CA PRO A 75 10.01 -5.78 22.00
C PRO A 75 9.34 -7.10 22.42
N ALA A 76 9.66 -7.58 23.62
CA ALA A 76 9.04 -8.78 24.17
C ALA A 76 7.50 -8.62 24.23
N GLY A 77 6.77 -9.65 23.75
CA GLY A 77 5.30 -9.60 23.65
C GLY A 77 4.77 -8.98 22.35
N ALA A 78 5.59 -8.30 21.54
CA ALA A 78 5.19 -7.78 20.22
C ALA A 78 5.31 -8.81 19.08
N GLY A 79 5.75 -10.03 19.42
CA GLY A 79 6.03 -11.12 18.47
C GLY A 79 7.34 -10.95 17.70
N GLU A 80 7.88 -12.06 17.18
CA GLU A 80 9.10 -12.07 16.37
C GLU A 80 8.95 -11.33 15.04
N LYS A 81 7.72 -11.34 14.47
CA LYS A 81 7.37 -10.67 13.22
C LYS A 81 6.25 -9.66 13.45
N SER A 82 6.16 -8.67 12.57
CA SER A 82 5.00 -7.77 12.56
C SER A 82 3.69 -8.55 12.37
N PRO A 83 2.60 -8.19 13.05
CA PRO A 83 1.27 -8.72 12.73
C PRO A 83 0.88 -8.55 11.27
N SER A 84 1.50 -7.61 10.53
CA SER A 84 1.35 -7.46 9.08
C SER A 84 1.80 -8.69 8.26
N TYR A 85 2.55 -9.63 8.86
CA TYR A 85 2.86 -10.93 8.24
C TYR A 85 1.74 -11.96 8.41
N GLY A 86 0.78 -11.72 9.30
CA GLY A 86 -0.37 -12.61 9.53
C GLY A 86 -1.52 -12.37 8.55
N PRO A 87 -2.63 -13.13 8.68
CA PRO A 87 -3.85 -12.91 7.90
C PRO A 87 -4.42 -11.51 8.13
N LEU A 88 -5.19 -11.00 7.15
CA LEU A 88 -5.64 -9.59 7.04
C LEU A 88 -5.68 -8.83 8.38
N TYR A 89 -4.93 -7.74 8.41
CA TYR A 89 -5.19 -6.63 9.31
C TYR A 89 -6.69 -6.30 9.23
N ARG A 90 -7.48 -6.55 10.29
CA ARG A 90 -8.96 -6.38 10.25
C ARG A 90 -9.45 -4.93 10.14
N GLY A 91 -8.59 -4.01 9.72
CA GLY A 91 -8.83 -2.59 9.89
C GLY A 91 -8.54 -2.14 11.33
N ARG A 92 -8.80 -0.86 11.58
CA ARG A 92 -8.62 -0.19 12.88
C ARG A 92 -9.82 -0.40 13.81
N ASP A 93 -10.93 -0.91 13.27
CA ASP A 93 -12.19 -1.19 13.95
C ASP A 93 -12.60 -2.67 13.80
N ASP A 94 -13.47 -3.13 14.68
CA ASP A 94 -14.04 -4.49 14.67
C ASP A 94 -15.12 -4.68 13.60
N ASN A 95 -15.30 -3.67 12.73
CA ASN A 95 -16.28 -3.68 11.67
C ASN A 95 -15.87 -4.67 10.57
N PRO A 96 -16.62 -5.76 10.35
CA PRO A 96 -16.30 -6.74 9.32
C PRO A 96 -16.37 -6.18 7.89
N LEU A 97 -17.00 -5.02 7.68
CA LEU A 97 -17.01 -4.30 6.39
C LEU A 97 -15.74 -3.47 6.14
N SER A 98 -14.90 -3.27 7.16
CA SER A 98 -13.61 -2.56 7.07
C SER A 98 -12.45 -3.49 6.72
N ALA A 99 -12.72 -4.77 6.44
CA ALA A 99 -11.70 -5.72 6.01
C ALA A 99 -10.97 -5.16 4.77
N PRO A 100 -9.63 -5.00 4.81
CA PRO A 100 -8.89 -4.47 3.68
C PRO A 100 -9.06 -5.40 2.48
N ILE A 101 -9.37 -4.80 1.35
CA ILE A 101 -9.37 -5.45 0.05
C ILE A 101 -8.20 -4.85 -0.71
N TRP A 102 -7.41 -5.70 -1.36
CA TRP A 102 -6.46 -5.22 -2.36
C TRP A 102 -6.96 -5.60 -3.74
N ASP A 103 -7.02 -4.59 -4.59
CA ASP A 103 -7.46 -4.66 -5.98
C ASP A 103 -6.25 -4.49 -6.90
N PHE A 104 -5.96 -5.53 -7.68
CA PHE A 104 -5.01 -5.47 -8.78
C PHE A 104 -5.77 -5.09 -10.04
N HIS A 105 -5.49 -3.91 -10.57
CA HIS A 105 -5.98 -3.48 -11.88
C HIS A 105 -4.89 -3.73 -12.93
N ILE A 106 -5.16 -4.64 -13.85
CA ILE A 106 -4.22 -5.01 -14.92
C ILE A 106 -4.66 -4.30 -16.18
N TYR A 107 -3.85 -3.34 -16.63
CA TYR A 107 -4.13 -2.49 -17.77
C TYR A 107 -3.43 -2.98 -19.04
N TYR A 108 -4.11 -2.79 -20.17
CA TYR A 108 -3.54 -2.99 -21.49
C TYR A 108 -3.92 -1.82 -22.41
N LYS A 109 -3.06 -1.50 -23.38
CA LYS A 109 -3.34 -0.39 -24.31
C LYS A 109 -4.46 -0.78 -25.29
N PRO A 110 -5.50 0.06 -25.46
CA PRO A 110 -6.66 -0.27 -26.31
C PRO A 110 -6.29 -0.51 -27.78
N ASN A 111 -5.30 0.23 -28.29
CA ASN A 111 -4.87 0.17 -29.69
C ASN A 111 -3.72 -0.84 -29.93
N ASN A 112 -3.34 -1.61 -28.92
CA ASN A 112 -2.32 -2.65 -29.04
C ASN A 112 -2.99 -4.03 -28.97
N LEU A 113 -3.19 -4.66 -30.12
CA LEU A 113 -3.87 -5.95 -30.20
C LEU A 113 -3.10 -7.08 -29.51
N ASP A 114 -1.77 -7.02 -29.51
CA ASP A 114 -0.92 -8.03 -28.86
C ASP A 114 -1.04 -7.93 -27.33
N GLU A 115 -1.03 -6.71 -26.78
CA GLU A 115 -1.30 -6.51 -25.35
C GLU A 115 -2.70 -6.97 -24.97
N LYS A 116 -3.72 -6.69 -25.79
CA LYS A 116 -5.09 -7.17 -25.56
C LYS A 116 -5.18 -8.70 -25.56
N GLU A 117 -4.55 -9.35 -26.54
CA GLU A 117 -4.51 -10.81 -26.61
C GLU A 117 -3.77 -11.41 -25.41
N TYR A 118 -2.63 -10.82 -25.05
CA TYR A 118 -1.88 -11.25 -23.87
C TYR A 118 -2.68 -11.06 -22.58
N ALA A 119 -3.38 -9.93 -22.41
CA ALA A 119 -4.26 -9.68 -21.28
C ALA A 119 -5.39 -10.70 -21.18
N ARG A 120 -5.97 -11.13 -22.31
CA ARG A 120 -6.98 -12.21 -22.35
C ARG A 120 -6.38 -13.56 -21.90
N LYS A 121 -5.17 -13.88 -22.35
CA LYS A 121 -4.46 -15.09 -21.95
C LYS A 121 -4.12 -15.06 -20.46
N LEU A 122 -3.59 -13.95 -19.96
CA LEU A 122 -3.25 -13.78 -18.55
C LEU A 122 -4.50 -13.86 -17.65
N HIS A 123 -5.59 -13.17 -18.01
CA HIS A 123 -6.87 -13.26 -17.31
C HIS A 123 -7.35 -14.71 -17.21
N SER A 124 -7.21 -15.47 -18.29
CA SER A 124 -7.60 -16.88 -18.33
C SER A 124 -6.62 -17.79 -17.57
N ALA A 125 -5.33 -17.45 -17.51
CA ALA A 125 -4.32 -18.19 -16.76
C ALA A 125 -4.55 -18.03 -15.26
N ILE A 126 -4.75 -16.80 -14.77
CA ILE A 126 -5.02 -16.52 -13.35
C ILE A 126 -6.27 -17.27 -12.87
N ARG A 127 -7.34 -17.28 -13.66
CA ARG A 127 -8.57 -18.02 -13.31
C ARG A 127 -8.39 -19.53 -13.20
N ARG A 128 -7.33 -20.10 -13.80
CA ARG A 128 -7.01 -21.53 -13.73
C ARG A 128 -6.01 -21.83 -12.63
N GLU A 129 -5.02 -20.95 -12.46
CA GLU A 129 -3.96 -21.08 -11.46
C GLU A 129 -4.47 -20.78 -10.05
N PHE A 130 -5.34 -19.78 -9.92
CA PHE A 130 -5.87 -19.29 -8.66
C PHE A 130 -7.42 -19.27 -8.69
N PRO A 131 -8.08 -20.43 -8.79
CA PRO A 131 -9.54 -20.50 -8.87
C PRO A 131 -10.25 -19.94 -7.62
N GLU A 132 -9.54 -19.84 -6.49
CA GLU A 132 -10.01 -19.27 -5.22
C GLU A 132 -10.08 -17.74 -5.22
N LEU A 133 -9.38 -17.05 -6.12
CA LEU A 133 -9.34 -15.59 -6.15
C LEU A 133 -10.56 -14.98 -6.82
N HIS A 134 -10.93 -13.78 -6.38
CA HIS A 134 -12.02 -13.02 -6.97
C HIS A 134 -11.57 -12.28 -8.25
N VAL A 135 -11.55 -13.01 -9.37
CA VAL A 135 -11.24 -12.45 -10.69
C VAL A 135 -12.50 -11.84 -11.33
N LYS A 136 -12.47 -10.53 -11.61
CA LYS A 136 -13.58 -9.79 -12.22
C LYS A 136 -13.64 -9.99 -13.74
N ARG A 137 -14.68 -9.43 -14.35
CA ARG A 137 -14.85 -9.45 -15.80
C ARG A 137 -13.73 -8.70 -16.51
N PHE A 138 -13.48 -9.10 -17.75
CA PHE A 138 -12.57 -8.40 -18.65
C PHE A 138 -13.29 -7.20 -19.29
N TRP A 139 -12.72 -6.01 -19.15
CA TRP A 139 -13.24 -4.78 -19.73
C TRP A 139 -12.45 -4.37 -20.97
N GLU A 140 -13.15 -4.09 -22.06
CA GLU A 140 -12.54 -3.63 -23.32
C GLU A 140 -12.58 -2.10 -23.50
N SER A 141 -13.06 -1.38 -22.51
CA SER A 141 -13.16 0.08 -22.48
C SER A 141 -12.75 0.61 -21.11
N ALA A 142 -12.49 1.92 -21.02
CA ALA A 142 -12.39 2.62 -19.75
C ALA A 142 -13.70 2.46 -18.95
N ILE A 143 -13.61 2.34 -17.63
CA ILE A 143 -14.76 2.21 -16.74
C ILE A 143 -14.48 2.87 -15.40
N GLY A 144 -15.39 3.72 -14.91
CA GLY A 144 -15.23 4.43 -13.64
C GLY A 144 -13.91 5.23 -13.58
N PRO A 145 -13.09 5.07 -12.51
CA PRO A 145 -11.82 5.78 -12.37
C PRO A 145 -10.67 5.19 -13.23
N HIS A 146 -10.93 4.16 -14.02
CA HIS A 146 -9.93 3.45 -14.80
C HIS A 146 -9.82 4.02 -16.21
N PRO A 147 -8.71 4.68 -16.58
CA PRO A 147 -8.61 5.46 -17.81
C PRO A 147 -8.40 4.63 -19.08
N THR A 148 -8.16 3.33 -18.96
CA THR A 148 -7.81 2.40 -20.04
C THR A 148 -8.44 1.03 -19.78
N PRO A 149 -8.70 0.21 -20.82
CA PRO A 149 -9.22 -1.15 -20.65
C PRO A 149 -8.37 -1.98 -19.66
N MET A 150 -9.05 -2.85 -18.93
CA MET A 150 -8.45 -3.60 -17.81
C MET A 150 -9.26 -4.83 -17.41
N PHE A 151 -8.68 -5.62 -16.52
CA PHE A 151 -9.45 -6.48 -15.62
C PHE A 151 -8.94 -6.32 -14.19
N GLU A 152 -9.73 -6.78 -13.24
CA GLU A 152 -9.46 -6.65 -11.80
C GLU A 152 -9.36 -8.03 -11.15
N VAL A 153 -8.42 -8.19 -10.23
CA VAL A 153 -8.31 -9.36 -9.35
C VAL A 153 -8.23 -8.86 -7.91
N ASN A 154 -9.14 -9.35 -7.06
CA ASN A 154 -9.21 -8.95 -5.66
C ASN A 154 -8.66 -10.05 -4.77
N VAL A 155 -7.85 -9.64 -3.80
CA VAL A 155 -7.29 -10.50 -2.77
C VAL A 155 -7.64 -9.99 -1.38
N PHE A 156 -7.76 -10.91 -0.43
CA PHE A 156 -8.32 -10.68 0.89
C PHE A 156 -7.44 -11.28 1.98
N ASN A 157 -6.15 -11.49 1.72
CA ASN A 157 -5.13 -11.74 2.74
C ASN A 157 -3.73 -11.56 2.17
N THR A 158 -2.77 -11.51 3.09
CA THR A 158 -1.36 -11.26 2.80
C THR A 158 -0.71 -12.41 2.04
N GLU A 159 -1.21 -13.64 2.23
CA GLU A 159 -0.76 -14.83 1.50
C GLU A 159 -1.17 -14.75 0.02
N GLU A 160 -2.46 -14.51 -0.25
CA GLU A 160 -2.98 -14.27 -1.61
C GLU A 160 -2.29 -13.08 -2.27
N LEU A 161 -2.12 -11.97 -1.54
CA LEU A 161 -1.42 -10.77 -2.02
C LEU A 161 0.02 -11.10 -2.45
N GLY A 162 0.76 -11.81 -1.60
CA GLY A 162 2.14 -12.19 -1.87
C GLY A 162 2.26 -13.16 -3.03
N ALA A 163 1.40 -14.17 -3.08
CA ALA A 163 1.37 -15.17 -4.15
C ALA A 163 1.05 -14.52 -5.51
N LEU A 164 -0.04 -13.75 -5.59
CA LEU A 164 -0.47 -13.13 -6.84
C LEU A 164 0.52 -12.06 -7.31
N PHE A 165 1.06 -11.23 -6.41
CA PHE A 165 2.08 -10.25 -6.79
C PHE A 165 3.33 -10.92 -7.35
N SER A 166 3.80 -12.00 -6.71
CA SER A 166 4.95 -12.78 -7.19
C SER A 166 4.69 -13.39 -8.56
N TYR A 167 3.49 -13.96 -8.77
CA TYR A 167 3.06 -14.46 -10.07
C TYR A 167 3.10 -13.37 -11.15
N PHE A 168 2.65 -12.15 -10.84
CA PHE A 168 2.71 -11.03 -11.79
C PHE A 168 4.12 -10.56 -12.11
N VAL A 169 5.05 -10.59 -11.16
CA VAL A 169 6.47 -10.24 -11.42
C VAL A 169 7.03 -11.07 -12.57
N GLU A 170 6.63 -12.34 -12.68
CA GLU A 170 7.07 -13.25 -13.73
C GLU A 170 6.16 -13.24 -14.96
N ASN A 171 4.84 -13.16 -14.78
CA ASN A 171 3.87 -13.51 -15.82
C ASN A 171 3.06 -12.33 -16.37
N ARG A 172 3.25 -11.09 -15.89
CA ARG A 172 2.43 -9.96 -16.38
C ARG A 172 2.80 -9.49 -17.80
N GLY A 173 3.97 -9.87 -18.29
CA GLY A 173 4.46 -9.44 -19.61
C GLY A 173 4.47 -7.91 -19.75
N PRO A 174 3.97 -7.35 -20.87
CA PRO A 174 3.99 -5.90 -21.12
C PRO A 174 2.93 -5.10 -20.36
N LEU A 175 2.03 -5.76 -19.62
CA LEU A 175 0.86 -5.12 -19.00
C LEU A 175 1.23 -4.28 -17.78
N SER A 176 0.47 -3.21 -17.53
CA SER A 176 0.69 -2.28 -16.40
C SER A 176 -0.19 -2.56 -15.20
#